data_AF-A0A832WQ58-F1
#
_entry.id   AF-A0A832WQ58-F1
#
_cell.length_a   1.000
_cell.length_b   1.000
_cell.length_c   1.000
_cell.angle_alpha   90.00
_cell.angle_beta   90.00
_cell.angle_gamma   90.00
#
_symmetry.space_group_name_H-M   'P 1'
#
loop_
_entity.id
_entity.type
_entity.pdbx_description
1 polymer ?
#
loop_
_entity_poly.entity_id
_entity_poly.type
_entity_poly.pdbx_seq_one_letter_code
_entity_poly.pdbx_strand_id
1 'polypeptide(L)'
;MVCPYYKNNYCTSPLLPSPDDSVTAKIRCYENFKSCKFYVELGLKNEIKINFFSAVNLLNEPLHSDCEYFDAKKVSQGYITYCKAINRVLTLSQAKNCVTYWQSCPFRQ
;
A
#
# COMPACT_ATOMS: atom_id res chain seq x y z
N MET A 1 -2.14 27.07 6.62
CA MET A 1 -1.28 26.02 6.02
C MET A 1 -0.98 25.01 7.11
N VAL A 2 -1.64 23.86 7.02
CA VAL A 2 -1.64 22.81 8.04
C VAL A 2 -0.46 21.89 7.77
N CYS A 3 0.33 21.62 8.79
CA CYS A 3 1.44 20.68 8.72
C CYS A 3 1.00 19.32 8.11
N PRO A 4 1.76 18.72 7.17
CA PRO A 4 1.41 17.44 6.55
C PRO A 4 1.26 16.29 7.55
N TYR A 5 1.93 16.40 8.71
CA TYR A 5 1.95 15.40 9.77
C TYR A 5 1.18 15.83 11.02
N TYR A 6 0.18 16.70 10.85
CA TYR A 6 -0.62 17.17 11.97
C TYR A 6 -1.45 16.03 12.56
N LYS A 7 -1.22 15.72 13.84
CA LYS A 7 -1.93 14.69 14.60
C LYS A 7 -2.10 15.14 16.05
N ASN A 8 -3.30 14.98 16.61
CA ASN A 8 -3.61 15.30 18.02
C ASN A 8 -3.21 16.73 18.45
N ASN A 9 -3.53 17.75 17.64
CA ASN A 9 -3.17 19.16 17.84
C ASN A 9 -1.69 19.54 17.73
N TYR A 10 -0.80 18.61 17.38
CA TYR A 10 0.62 18.88 17.17
C TYR A 10 1.07 18.43 15.78
N CYS A 11 2.13 19.05 15.26
CA CYS A 11 2.79 18.64 14.04
C CYS A 11 4.04 17.83 14.41
N THR A 12 4.18 16.61 13.90
CA THR A 12 5.35 15.77 14.20
C THR A 12 5.90 15.12 12.93
N SER A 13 7.16 15.40 12.60
CA SER A 13 7.81 14.74 11.47
C SER A 13 8.13 13.28 11.81
N PRO A 14 7.98 12.32 10.88
CA PRO A 14 8.45 10.94 11.05
C PRO A 14 9.94 10.82 11.40
N LEU A 15 10.75 11.87 11.18
CA LEU A 15 12.17 11.92 11.51
C LEU A 15 12.46 12.29 12.97
N LEU A 16 11.43 12.68 13.73
CA LEU A 16 11.58 13.11 15.11
C LEU A 16 10.92 12.11 16.07
N PRO A 17 11.59 11.74 17.18
CA PRO A 17 11.02 10.82 18.16
C PRO A 17 9.90 11.45 19.00
N SER A 18 9.79 12.78 19.01
CA SER A 18 8.79 13.55 19.75
C SER A 18 8.29 14.74 18.92
N PRO A 19 7.08 15.26 19.20
CA PRO A 19 6.56 16.46 18.53
C PRO A 19 7.48 17.65 18.78
N ASP A 20 7.77 18.41 17.73
CA ASP A 20 8.67 19.56 17.78
C ASP A 20 8.15 20.67 16.84
N ASP A 21 8.28 21.92 17.28
CA ASP A 21 7.82 23.10 16.54
C ASP A 21 8.71 23.45 15.34
N SER A 22 9.93 22.88 15.28
CA SER A 22 10.83 22.99 14.12
C SER A 22 10.20 22.48 12.83
N VAL A 23 9.19 21.61 12.91
CA VAL A 23 8.49 21.06 11.76
C VAL A 23 7.47 22.04 11.16
N THR A 24 7.04 23.07 11.91
CA THR A 24 6.05 24.08 11.46
C THR A 24 6.64 25.48 11.24
N ALA A 25 7.89 25.70 11.63
CA ALA A 25 8.54 26.99 11.55
C ALA A 25 8.79 27.43 10.09
N LYS A 26 7.90 28.26 9.54
CA LYS A 26 7.97 28.79 8.15
C LYS A 26 9.33 29.39 7.78
N ILE A 27 9.95 30.11 8.72
CA ILE A 27 11.27 30.75 8.55
C ILE A 27 12.37 29.70 8.30
N ARG A 28 12.31 28.57 9.00
CA ARG A 28 13.30 27.48 8.89
C ARG A 28 13.10 26.65 7.63
N CYS A 29 11.88 26.65 7.08
CA CYS A 29 11.53 25.93 5.86
C CYS A 29 11.51 26.83 4.61
N TYR A 30 12.03 28.07 4.64
CA TYR A 30 12.04 28.99 3.49
C TYR A 30 10.66 29.15 2.81
N GLU A 31 9.59 29.22 3.62
CA GLU A 31 8.19 29.25 3.18
C GLU A 31 7.72 28.04 2.35
N ASN A 32 8.58 27.05 2.13
CA ASN A 32 8.29 25.85 1.36
C ASN A 32 8.55 24.59 2.20
N PHE A 33 7.46 23.94 2.62
CA PHE A 33 7.53 22.74 3.45
C PHE A 33 8.32 21.61 2.78
N LYS A 34 8.32 21.48 1.44
CA LYS A 34 9.04 20.41 0.74
C LYS A 34 10.56 20.53 0.84
N SER A 35 11.07 21.75 1.00
CA SER A 35 12.50 22.02 1.20
C SER A 35 12.95 21.92 2.66
N CYS A 36 12.04 21.61 3.58
CA CYS A 36 12.38 21.57 5.00
C CYS A 36 13.18 20.31 5.33
N LYS A 37 14.21 20.43 6.19
CA LYS A 37 15.06 19.30 6.62
C LYS A 37 14.27 18.11 7.17
N PHE A 38 13.15 18.39 7.83
CA PHE A 38 12.28 17.40 8.45
C PHE A 38 11.12 16.96 7.55
N TYR A 39 11.09 17.40 6.29
CA TYR A 39 10.11 16.94 5.32
C TYR A 39 10.54 15.62 4.72
N VAL A 40 9.69 14.62 4.88
CA VAL A 40 9.77 13.34 4.19
C VAL A 40 8.58 13.28 3.25
N GLU A 41 8.85 13.23 1.95
CA GLU A 41 7.82 12.84 1.00
C GLU A 41 7.49 11.38 1.31
N LEU A 42 6.44 11.17 2.10
CA LEU A 42 5.85 9.85 2.33
C LEU A 42 5.32 9.43 0.97
N GLY A 43 6.19 8.77 0.22
CA GLY A 43 5.96 8.41 -1.16
C GLY A 43 4.66 7.62 -1.23
N LEU A 44 3.61 8.28 -1.71
CA LEU A 44 2.59 7.63 -2.52
C LEU A 44 3.28 7.20 -3.83
N LYS A 45 4.27 6.30 -3.75
CA LYS A 45 4.76 5.56 -4.90
C LYS A 45 3.71 4.52 -5.22
N ASN A 46 2.55 4.94 -5.73
CA ASN A 46 1.50 4.08 -6.29
C ASN A 46 1.32 2.72 -5.59
N GLU A 47 1.40 2.69 -4.25
CA GLU A 47 0.87 1.56 -3.52
C GLU A 47 -0.62 1.75 -3.64
N ILE A 48 -1.21 1.04 -4.60
CA ILE A 48 -2.65 0.84 -4.64
C ILE A 48 -2.99 0.45 -3.20
N LYS A 49 -3.65 1.35 -2.46
CA LYS A 49 -4.16 1.09 -1.10
C LYS A 49 -5.28 0.08 -1.26
N ILE A 50 -4.90 -1.16 -1.52
CA ILE A 50 -5.81 -2.26 -1.52
C ILE A 50 -5.94 -2.61 -0.04
N ASN A 51 -7.07 -2.27 0.56
CA ASN A 51 -7.37 -2.67 1.93
C ASN A 51 -7.55 -4.20 1.92
N PHE A 52 -6.47 -4.94 2.20
CA PHE A 52 -6.51 -6.39 2.37
C PHE A 52 -6.04 -6.77 3.78
N PHE A 53 -6.58 -7.86 4.30
CA PHE A 53 -6.18 -8.38 5.59
C PHE A 53 -4.96 -9.28 5.41
N SER A 54 -3.79 -8.83 5.88
CA SER A 54 -2.50 -9.47 5.60
C SER A 54 -2.49 -10.97 5.92
N ALA A 55 -3.13 -11.40 7.00
CA ALA A 55 -3.11 -12.81 7.42
C ALA A 55 -3.79 -13.77 6.43
N VAL A 56 -4.70 -13.29 5.59
CA VAL A 56 -5.54 -14.15 4.72
C VAL A 56 -5.25 -13.93 3.24
N ASN A 57 -4.58 -12.83 2.88
CA ASN A 57 -4.36 -12.42 1.50
C ASN A 57 -2.87 -12.36 1.10
N LEU A 58 -1.94 -12.43 2.06
CA LEU A 58 -0.51 -12.31 1.80
C LEU A 58 0.12 -13.68 1.55
N LEU A 59 0.73 -13.85 0.38
CA LEU A 59 1.53 -15.00 -0.01
C LEU A 59 3.01 -14.70 0.23
N ASN A 60 3.74 -15.67 0.76
CA ASN A 60 5.20 -15.58 0.92
C ASN A 60 5.93 -15.70 -0.44
N GLU A 61 5.35 -16.47 -1.36
CA GLU A 61 5.89 -16.73 -2.69
C GLU A 61 4.85 -16.41 -3.77
N PRO A 62 5.29 -15.93 -4.95
CA PRO A 62 4.37 -15.62 -6.04
C PRO A 62 3.77 -16.91 -6.60
N LEU A 63 2.44 -16.95 -6.74
CA LEU A 63 1.76 -18.00 -7.47
C LEU A 63 1.72 -17.66 -8.96
N HIS A 64 1.87 -18.67 -9.81
CA HIS A 64 1.73 -18.54 -11.26
C HIS A 64 0.47 -19.28 -11.73
N SER A 65 -0.34 -18.63 -12.54
CA SER A 65 -1.57 -19.17 -13.11
C SER A 65 -1.62 -18.79 -14.59
N ASP A 66 -2.05 -19.72 -15.45
CA ASP A 66 -2.28 -19.47 -16.88
C ASP A 66 -3.60 -18.71 -17.14
N CYS A 67 -4.31 -18.31 -16.08
CA CYS A 67 -5.53 -17.54 -16.17
C CYS A 67 -5.26 -16.07 -16.57
N GLU A 68 -5.88 -15.61 -17.66
CA GLU A 68 -5.79 -14.22 -18.16
C GLU A 68 -6.24 -13.16 -17.15
N TYR A 69 -7.14 -13.54 -16.24
CA TYR A 69 -7.68 -12.65 -15.20
C TYR A 69 -6.87 -12.67 -13.91
N PHE A 70 -5.87 -13.53 -13.79
CA PHE A 70 -5.03 -13.65 -12.60
C PHE A 70 -3.86 -12.65 -12.66
N ASP A 71 -3.69 -11.88 -11.59
CA ASP A 71 -2.65 -10.86 -11.50
C ASP A 71 -1.97 -10.93 -10.12
N ALA A 72 -0.69 -11.30 -10.10
CA ALA A 72 0.11 -11.39 -8.88
C ALA A 72 0.91 -10.10 -8.71
N LYS A 73 0.62 -9.34 -7.64
CA LYS A 73 1.27 -8.07 -7.35
C LYS A 73 2.18 -8.21 -6.14
N LYS A 74 3.41 -7.71 -6.28
CA LYS A 74 4.36 -7.60 -5.17
C LYS A 74 3.96 -6.43 -4.26
N VAL A 75 3.93 -6.69 -2.96
CA VAL A 75 3.69 -5.69 -1.90
C VAL A 75 4.86 -5.69 -0.93
N SER A 76 4.95 -4.68 -0.07
CA SER A 76 6.04 -4.49 0.90
C SER A 76 6.31 -5.72 1.79
N GLN A 77 5.29 -6.51 2.09
CA GLN A 77 5.36 -7.68 2.98
C GLN A 77 5.35 -9.04 2.25
N GLY A 78 5.25 -9.09 0.92
CA GLY A 78 5.11 -10.35 0.17
C GLY A 78 4.40 -10.17 -1.17
N TYR A 79 3.50 -11.10 -1.49
CA TYR A 79 2.72 -11.08 -2.73
C TYR A 79 1.23 -11.14 -2.43
N ILE A 80 0.43 -10.42 -3.21
CA ILE A 80 -1.02 -10.55 -3.21
C ILE A 80 -1.47 -11.01 -4.59
N THR A 81 -2.60 -11.70 -4.64
CA THR A 81 -3.21 -12.15 -5.90
C THR A 81 -4.53 -11.42 -6.11
N TYR A 82 -4.72 -10.92 -7.31
CA TYR A 82 -5.87 -10.16 -7.72
C TYR A 82 -6.56 -10.87 -8.87
N CYS A 83 -7.89 -10.95 -8.81
CA CYS A 83 -8.69 -11.46 -9.91
C CYS A 83 -9.40 -10.30 -10.59
N LYS A 84 -9.07 -10.09 -11.87
CA LYS A 84 -9.66 -9.04 -12.70
C LYS A 84 -11.13 -9.30 -13.03
N ALA A 85 -11.54 -10.57 -13.17
CA ALA A 85 -12.93 -10.93 -13.50
C ALA A 85 -13.94 -10.50 -12.42
N ILE A 86 -13.54 -10.59 -11.15
CA ILE A 86 -14.37 -10.21 -9.99
C ILE A 86 -13.88 -8.92 -9.31
N ASN A 87 -12.89 -8.26 -9.91
CA ASN A 87 -12.29 -7.01 -9.47
C ASN A 87 -11.95 -6.96 -7.96
N ARG A 88 -11.32 -8.02 -7.42
CA ARG A 88 -10.93 -8.09 -6.00
C ARG A 88 -9.66 -8.89 -5.74
N VAL A 89 -9.08 -8.70 -4.55
CA VAL A 89 -7.99 -9.54 -4.02
C VAL A 89 -8.53 -10.91 -3.62
N LEU A 90 -7.80 -11.94 -3.98
CA LEU A 90 -8.07 -13.32 -3.58
C LEU A 90 -7.45 -13.61 -2.22
N THR A 91 -8.12 -14.44 -1.43
CA THR A 91 -7.51 -15.06 -0.26
C THR A 91 -6.52 -16.15 -0.67
N LEU A 92 -5.68 -16.61 0.26
CA LEU A 92 -4.74 -17.71 0.04
C LEU A 92 -5.40 -18.95 -0.59
N SER A 93 -6.53 -19.38 -0.04
CA SER A 93 -7.28 -20.54 -0.54
C SER A 93 -7.86 -20.29 -1.92
N GLN A 94 -8.38 -19.08 -2.17
CA GLN A 94 -8.93 -18.71 -3.47
C GLN A 94 -7.83 -18.61 -4.54
N ALA A 95 -6.66 -18.11 -4.18
CA ALA A 95 -5.52 -18.02 -5.08
C ALA A 95 -5.04 -19.41 -5.51
N LYS A 96 -4.90 -20.35 -4.55
CA LYS A 96 -4.57 -21.75 -4.84
C LYS A 96 -5.63 -22.41 -5.72
N ASN A 97 -6.91 -22.24 -5.39
CA ASN A 97 -8.00 -22.79 -6.20
C ASN A 97 -8.02 -22.17 -7.60
N CYS A 98 -7.70 -20.89 -7.74
CA CYS A 98 -7.61 -20.23 -9.04
C CYS A 98 -6.48 -20.84 -9.87
N VAL A 99 -5.31 -21.11 -9.29
CA VAL A 99 -4.20 -21.78 -10.01
C VAL A 99 -4.57 -23.20 -10.42
N THR A 100 -5.20 -23.98 -9.52
CA THR A 100 -5.52 -25.40 -9.79
C THR A 100 -6.71 -25.58 -10.74
N TYR A 101 -7.74 -24.74 -10.61
CA TYR A 101 -9.03 -24.91 -11.29
C TYR A 101 -9.39 -23.73 -12.20
N TRP A 102 -8.40 -23.04 -12.77
CA TRP A 102 -8.66 -21.89 -13.65
C TRP A 102 -9.52 -22.24 -14.87
N GLN A 103 -9.39 -23.46 -15.40
CA GLN A 103 -10.13 -23.92 -16.59
C GLN A 103 -11.63 -24.05 -16.35
N SER A 104 -12.03 -24.46 -15.13
CA SER A 104 -13.44 -24.61 -14.73
C SER A 104 -13.94 -23.40 -13.92
N CYS A 105 -13.23 -22.28 -13.97
CA CYS A 105 -13.57 -21.09 -13.19
C CYS A 105 -14.92 -20.51 -13.67
N PRO A 106 -15.94 -20.41 -12.80
CA PRO A 106 -17.26 -19.91 -13.18
C PRO A 106 -17.26 -18.41 -13.50
N PHE A 107 -16.21 -17.69 -13.11
CA PHE A 107 -16.08 -16.25 -13.29
C PHE A 107 -15.36 -15.86 -14.60
N ARG A 108 -14.95 -16.82 -15.44
CA ARG A 108 -14.20 -16.57 -16.69
C ARG A 108 -15.10 -16.31 -17.91
N GLN A 109 -16.42 -16.20 -17.73
CA GLN A 109 -17.38 -16.04 -18.83
C GLN A 109 -17.44 -14.61 -19.36
#